data_AF-A0A2V5WB79-F1
#
_entry.id   AF-A0A2V5WB79-F1
#
_cell.length_a   1.000
_cell.length_b   1.000
_cell.length_c   1.000
_cell.angle_alpha   90.00
_cell.angle_beta   90.00
_cell.angle_gamma   90.00
#
_symmetry.space_group_name_H-M   'P 1'
#
loop_
_entity.id
_entity.type
_entity.pdbx_description
1 polymer ?
#
loop_
_entity_poly.entity_id
_entity_poly.type
_entity_poly.pdbx_seq_one_letter_code
_entity_poly.pdbx_strand_id
1 'polypeptide(L)' 'MLDPFLGIGNSAVAAKRCGVKNFIGFEIDEQYLAEARRRILL' A
#
# COMPACT_ATOMS: atom_id res chain seq x y z
N MET A 1 -4.28 -4.95 8.65
CA MET A 1 -4.40 -3.48 8.60
C MET A 1 -5.21 -3.11 7.36
N LEU A 2 -6.08 -2.11 7.48
CA LEU A 2 -6.90 -1.58 6.39
C LEU A 2 -6.51 -0.11 6.17
N ASP A 3 -6.27 0.26 4.91
CA ASP A 3 -6.06 1.65 4.50
C ASP A 3 -6.97 2.00 3.31
N PRO A 4 -8.09 2.71 3.53
CA PRO A 4 -9.01 3.05 2.45
C PRO A 4 -8.49 4.13 1.50
N PHE A 5 -7.40 4.84 1.85
CA PHE A 5 -6.80 5.92 1.06
C PHE A 5 -5.29 5.71 0.98
N LEU A 6 -4.91 4.63 0.28
CA LEU A 6 -3.54 4.12 0.24
C LEU A 6 -2.52 5.14 -0.28
N GLY A 7 -2.94 6.05 -1.17
CA GLY A 7 -2.06 6.96 -1.89
C GLY A 7 -0.95 6.17 -2.58
N ILE A 8 0.30 6.63 -2.41
CA ILE A 8 1.49 5.96 -2.95
C ILE A 8 1.96 4.74 -2.11
N GLY A 9 1.21 4.27 -1.12
CA GLY A 9 1.46 2.98 -0.45
C GLY A 9 2.42 2.99 0.74
N ASN A 10 2.63 4.13 1.42
CA ASN A 10 3.51 4.19 2.61
C ASN A 10 3.08 3.23 3.73
N SER A 11 1.78 3.16 4.01
CA SER A 11 1.19 2.28 5.02
C SER A 11 1.41 0.80 4.69
N ALA A 12 1.29 0.40 3.41
CA ALA A 12 1.56 -0.96 2.96
C ALA A 12 3.03 -1.35 3.11
N VAL A 13 3.95 -0.44 2.74
CA VAL A 13 5.40 -0.65 2.93
C VAL A 13 5.74 -0.80 4.41
N ALA A 14 5.17 0.05 5.27
CA ALA A 14 5.35 -0.04 6.71
C ALA A 14 4.78 -1.36 7.27
N ALA A 15 3.57 -1.75 6.85
CA ALA A 15 2.93 -3.00 7.25
C ALA A 15 3.78 -4.23 6.88
N LYS A 16 4.36 -4.27 5.68
CA LYS A 16 5.30 -5.32 5.24
C LYS A 16 6.53 -5.37 6.15
N ARG A 17 7.16 -4.22 6.43
CA ARG A 17 8.35 -4.13 7.31
C ARG A 17 8.07 -4.54 8.76
N CYS A 18 6.87 -4.26 9.26
CA CYS A 18 6.45 -4.62 10.61
C CYS A 18 5.92 -6.07 10.72
N GLY A 19 5.90 -6.85 9.64
CA GLY A 19 5.40 -8.23 9.65
C GLY A 19 3.89 -8.34 9.85
N VAL A 20 3.12 -7.32 9.45
CA VAL A 20 1.65 -7.38 9.48
C VAL A 20 1.18 -8.46 8.51
N LYS A 21 0.56 -9.52 9.03
CA LYS A 21 0.17 -10.70 8.23
C LYS A 21 -0.78 -10.38 7.07
N ASN A 22 -1.74 -9.48 7.29
CA ASN A 22 -2.77 -9.12 6.31
C ASN A 22 -2.86 -7.60 6.18
N PHE A 23 -2.74 -7.10 4.95
CA PHE A 23 -2.93 -5.70 4.60
C PHE A 23 -3.88 -5.59 3.40
N ILE A 24 -4.87 -4.71 3.49
CA ILE A 24 -5.78 -4.38 2.37
C ILE A 24 -5.77 -2.86 2.21
N GLY A 25 -5.52 -2.39 0.99
CA GLY A 25 -5.48 -0.97 0.67
C GLY A 25 -6.26 -0.65 -0.60
N PHE A 26 -6.91 0.50 -0.63
CA PHE A 26 -7.65 1.00 -1.78
C PHE A 26 -7.09 2.37 -2.20
N GLU A 27 -7.03 2.60 -3.52
CA GLU A 27 -6.73 3.91 -4.09
C GLU A 27 -7.52 4.03 -5.40
N ILE A 28 -8.11 5.20 -5.63
CA ILE A 28 -8.91 5.49 -6.82
C ILE A 28 -8.06 6.11 -7.93
N ASP A 29 -7.01 6.85 -7.56
CA ASP A 29 -6.09 7.43 -8.53
C ASP A 29 -5.16 6.35 -9.09
N GLU A 30 -5.26 6.11 -10.40
CA GLU A 30 -4.50 5.05 -11.07
C GLU A 30 -2.99 5.28 -11.01
N GLN A 31 -2.52 6.54 -11.02
CA GLN A 31 -1.09 6.86 -10.95
C GLN A 31 -0.54 6.56 -9.56
N TYR A 32 -1.28 6.93 -8.51
CA TYR A 32 -0.91 6.58 -7.14
C TYR A 32 -0.97 5.08 -6.89
N LEU A 33 -1.98 4.39 -7.42
CA LEU A 33 -2.07 2.93 -7.31
C LEU A 33 -0.92 2.22 -8.03
N ALA A 34 -0.51 2.70 -9.21
CA ALA A 34 0.65 2.18 -9.94
C ALA A 34 1.96 2.38 -9.15
N GLU A 35 2.16 3.57 -8.58
CA GLU A 35 3.33 3.86 -7.74
C GLU A 35 3.33 3.01 -6.46
N ALA A 36 2.18 2.85 -5.80
CA ALA A 36 2.03 1.99 -4.63
C ALA A 36 2.42 0.53 -4.96
N ARG A 37 1.93 -0.01 -6.08
CA ARG A 37 2.28 -1.37 -6.53
C ARG A 37 3.78 -1.52 -6.77
N ARG A 38 4.40 -0.56 -7.46
CA ARG A 38 5.85 -0.54 -7.71
C ARG A 38 6.65 -0.60 -6.41
N ARG A 39 6.26 0.18 -5.41
CA ARG A 39 6.95 0.27 -4.11
C ARG A 39 6.78 -0.96 -3.22
N ILE A 40 5.63 -1.64 -3.29
CA ILE A 40 5.32 -2.80 -2.44
C ILE A 40 5.99 -4.08 -2.97
N LEU A 41 6.14 -4.20 -4.29
CA LEU A 41 6.72 -5.37 -4.96
C LEU A 41 8.27 -5.41 -4.95
N LEU A 42 8.92 -4.32 -4.53
CA LEU A 42 10.35 -4.30 -4.14
C LEU A 42 10.53 -4.94 -2.75
#